data_AF-A0AAE1X2I5-F1
#
_entry.id   AF-A0AAE1X2I5-F1
#
_cell.length_a   1.000
_cell.length_b   1.000
_cell.length_c   1.000
_cell.angle_alpha   90.00
_cell.angle_beta   90.00
_cell.angle_gamma   90.00
#
_symmetry.space_group_name_H-M   'P 1'
#
loop_
_entity.id
_entity.type
_entity.pdbx_description
1 polymer ?
#
loop_
_entity_poly.entity_id
_entity_poly.type
_entity_poly.pdbx_seq_one_letter_code
_entity_poly.pdbx_strand_id
1 'polypeptide(L)'
;MTIKPAFRIPERKLVVKERTILTNVPENVVATSVAAAGGQVEGVFLGAVFNQDNSRHVGRDVPQETQFLLVETQDGSHLESDTDGREENKIVYTVFLPLIEGPFKACLQGNDQDDLELCLESGDSDTLGSTFTHSVYISSGVDPFETIHEAIKAVKLHLGSFRLRNEKKLPELVDYFGWCTWDAFYREVTQEGVETGLKSLKAGGTPPKFVIIDDGWQSVASDEHHQQQEQPEQQLGQPRLQRLIGIKENAKFQKEDQSVGIKNIVNISKEKYGLKYVYVWHAIIGYWGGVRPGVKEMEEYESTLRYPKVCKAVMEHEPGWKTDPIALQGVGLVNPKKAYKFYNELHSYLASAGALDASVARNFPDNGCIACMSHNLESLYCSKQTAIVRASDDFFPRNPVSHTIHIAAVAYNSLFLGEFMLPDWDMFHSLHPAANYHGSARAISGGPIYVSDEPGKHDFDILRKLVLPDGSILRARLPGRPTKDCLFFDPARDGVGQAFSHSLLL
;
A
#
# COMPACT_ATOMS: atom_id res chain seq x y z
N MET A 1 -28.82 22.34 -31.32
CA MET A 1 -28.89 21.61 -30.04
C MET A 1 -27.53 21.76 -29.39
N THR A 2 -27.40 22.65 -28.40
CA THR A 2 -26.11 22.90 -27.76
C THR A 2 -25.88 21.80 -26.73
N ILE A 3 -24.93 20.91 -26.98
CA ILE A 3 -24.54 19.88 -26.01
C ILE A 3 -23.93 20.63 -24.82
N LYS A 4 -24.60 20.58 -23.66
CA LYS A 4 -24.07 21.17 -22.44
C LYS A 4 -22.89 20.31 -21.96
N PRO A 5 -21.77 20.93 -21.52
CA PRO A 5 -20.71 20.19 -20.85
C PRO A 5 -21.25 19.49 -19.61
N ALA A 6 -20.81 18.25 -19.37
CA ALA A 6 -21.21 17.47 -18.22
C ALA A 6 -20.69 18.02 -16.89
N PHE A 7 -19.56 18.71 -16.91
CA PHE A 7 -18.99 19.44 -15.77
C PHE A 7 -19.12 20.93 -16.01
N ARG A 8 -19.75 21.63 -15.06
CA ARG A 8 -19.88 23.09 -15.09
C ARG A 8 -19.79 23.66 -13.68
N ILE A 9 -19.38 24.91 -13.57
CA ILE A 9 -19.39 25.67 -12.31
C ILE A 9 -20.32 26.91 -12.43
N PRO A 10 -21.64 26.75 -12.72
CA PRO A 10 -22.55 27.89 -12.78
C PRO A 10 -22.82 28.42 -11.37
N GLU A 11 -22.88 29.74 -11.21
CA GLU A 11 -23.33 30.38 -9.95
C GLU A 11 -22.67 29.79 -8.69
N ARG A 12 -21.36 29.51 -8.77
CA ARG A 12 -20.59 28.90 -7.68
C ARG A 12 -21.09 27.50 -7.28
N LYS A 13 -21.57 26.67 -8.20
CA LYS A 13 -21.97 25.28 -7.94
C LYS A 13 -21.22 24.32 -8.85
N LEU A 14 -20.52 23.33 -8.31
CA LEU A 14 -19.98 22.25 -9.14
C LEU A 14 -21.14 21.34 -9.54
N VAL A 15 -21.53 21.41 -10.80
CA VAL A 15 -22.62 20.63 -11.38
C VAL A 15 -22.03 19.54 -12.27
N VAL A 16 -22.39 18.30 -11.98
CA VAL A 16 -22.01 17.08 -12.71
C VAL A 16 -23.28 16.44 -13.25
N LYS A 17 -23.42 16.33 -14.58
CA LYS A 17 -24.61 15.78 -15.26
C LYS A 17 -25.94 16.35 -14.70
N GLU A 18 -26.00 17.68 -14.60
CA GLU A 18 -27.14 18.47 -14.05
C GLU A 18 -27.40 18.30 -12.54
N ARG A 19 -26.60 17.49 -11.83
CA ARG A 19 -26.68 17.33 -10.36
C ARG A 19 -25.67 18.23 -9.68
N THR A 20 -26.09 18.98 -8.67
CA THR A 20 -25.18 19.79 -7.87
C THR A 20 -24.43 18.87 -6.91
N ILE A 21 -23.11 18.79 -7.07
CA ILE A 21 -22.23 17.99 -6.20
C ILE A 21 -21.64 18.86 -5.09
N LEU A 22 -21.19 20.08 -5.42
CA LEU A 22 -20.71 21.06 -4.44
C LEU A 22 -21.44 22.39 -4.64
N THR A 23 -21.78 23.06 -3.54
CA THR A 23 -22.33 24.42 -3.55
C THR A 23 -21.26 25.44 -3.16
N ASN A 24 -21.58 26.73 -3.33
CA ASN A 24 -20.75 27.93 -3.19
C ASN A 24 -19.25 27.90 -3.61
N VAL A 25 -18.86 26.97 -4.49
CA VAL A 25 -17.54 26.84 -5.13
C VAL A 25 -16.88 28.21 -5.36
N PRO A 26 -15.68 28.43 -4.80
CA PRO A 26 -14.97 29.70 -4.88
C PRO A 26 -14.70 30.15 -6.32
N GLU A 27 -14.74 31.46 -6.57
CA GLU A 27 -14.54 32.02 -7.93
C GLU A 27 -13.13 31.76 -8.49
N ASN A 28 -12.17 31.49 -7.61
CA ASN A 28 -10.79 31.23 -7.97
C ASN A 28 -10.49 29.75 -8.28
N VAL A 29 -11.49 28.87 -8.21
CA VAL A 29 -11.41 27.49 -8.71
C VAL A 29 -11.67 27.49 -10.21
N VAL A 30 -10.74 26.94 -10.97
CA VAL A 30 -10.79 26.92 -12.43
C VAL A 30 -10.87 25.49 -12.93
N ALA A 31 -11.79 25.24 -13.87
CA ALA A 31 -11.98 23.96 -14.51
C ALA A 31 -11.32 23.95 -15.90
N THR A 32 -10.42 22.98 -16.13
CA THR A 32 -9.79 22.75 -17.43
C THR A 32 -10.34 21.46 -18.02
N SER A 33 -11.20 21.58 -19.03
CA SER A 33 -11.81 20.44 -19.72
C SER A 33 -10.78 19.64 -20.51
N VAL A 34 -10.88 18.31 -20.43
CA VAL A 34 -10.10 17.39 -21.28
C VAL A 34 -11.00 16.89 -22.40
N ALA A 35 -10.53 16.92 -23.64
CA ALA A 35 -11.24 16.26 -24.74
C ALA A 35 -11.30 14.75 -24.46
N ALA A 36 -12.51 14.19 -24.40
CA ALA A 36 -12.73 12.79 -24.09
C ALA A 36 -11.89 11.90 -25.02
N ALA A 37 -10.97 11.12 -24.43
CA ALA A 37 -10.28 10.05 -25.15
C ALA A 37 -11.23 8.85 -25.31
N GLY A 38 -12.32 9.03 -26.07
CA GLY A 38 -13.13 7.94 -26.64
C GLY A 38 -13.91 7.02 -25.69
N GLY A 39 -14.24 7.43 -24.45
CA GLY A 39 -15.04 6.62 -23.50
C GLY A 39 -16.35 7.27 -23.05
N GLN A 40 -17.23 6.50 -22.39
CA GLN A 40 -18.50 6.98 -21.76
C GLN A 40 -18.30 7.79 -20.47
N VAL A 41 -17.05 7.97 -20.03
CA VAL A 41 -16.67 8.73 -18.83
C VAL A 41 -16.20 10.12 -19.23
N GLU A 42 -16.83 11.13 -18.64
CA GLU A 42 -16.46 12.54 -18.80
C GLU A 42 -15.70 12.98 -17.54
N GLY A 43 -14.69 13.83 -17.70
CA GLY A 43 -13.93 14.36 -16.58
C GLY A 43 -13.21 15.68 -16.86
N VAL A 44 -12.76 16.32 -15.79
CA VAL A 44 -12.21 17.68 -15.78
C VAL A 44 -11.10 17.78 -14.72
N PHE A 45 -10.06 18.57 -15.00
CA PHE A 45 -9.09 18.94 -13.97
C PHE A 45 -9.55 20.24 -13.30
N LEU A 46 -9.54 20.26 -11.97
CA LEU A 46 -9.70 21.47 -11.18
C LEU A 46 -8.34 21.96 -10.70
N GLY A 47 -8.09 23.24 -10.93
CA GLY A 47 -7.02 24.01 -10.31
C GLY A 47 -7.60 25.15 -9.46
N ALA A 48 -6.73 25.85 -8.75
CA ALA A 48 -7.11 27.00 -7.95
C ALA A 48 -6.00 28.07 -7.96
N VAL A 49 -6.41 29.33 -8.05
CA VAL A 49 -5.52 30.50 -7.94
C VAL A 49 -5.76 31.15 -6.58
N PHE A 50 -4.84 31.03 -5.63
CA PHE A 50 -5.09 31.52 -4.27
C PHE A 50 -4.63 32.98 -4.14
N ASN A 51 -5.57 33.90 -3.89
CA ASN A 51 -5.26 35.30 -3.59
C ASN A 51 -5.07 35.54 -2.08
N GLN A 52 -5.75 34.75 -1.23
CA GLN A 52 -5.64 34.62 0.23
C GLN A 52 -6.25 33.26 0.67
N ASP A 53 -5.87 32.77 1.84
CA ASP A 53 -6.34 31.49 2.41
C ASP A 53 -7.81 31.61 2.83
N ASN A 54 -8.71 30.86 2.19
CA ASN A 54 -9.96 30.27 2.73
C ASN A 54 -11.07 30.27 1.68
N SER A 55 -11.48 29.05 1.29
CA SER A 55 -12.54 28.81 0.32
C SER A 55 -13.05 27.38 0.56
N ARG A 56 -14.36 27.19 0.80
CA ARG A 56 -14.87 26.25 1.83
C ARG A 56 -16.27 25.68 1.50
N HIS A 57 -16.52 24.38 1.20
CA HIS A 57 -17.90 23.80 1.08
C HIS A 57 -18.10 22.26 1.20
N VAL A 58 -19.06 21.82 2.04
CA VAL A 58 -19.58 20.46 2.41
C VAL A 58 -18.56 19.33 2.51
N GLY A 59 -18.26 18.87 3.72
CA GLY A 59 -17.27 17.83 3.91
C GLY A 59 -17.01 17.35 5.32
N ARG A 60 -17.83 17.66 6.34
CA ARG A 60 -17.48 17.41 7.76
C ARG A 60 -16.93 15.99 8.04
N ASP A 61 -17.47 14.99 7.37
CA ASP A 61 -17.12 13.58 7.56
C ASP A 61 -15.99 13.08 6.63
N VAL A 62 -15.45 13.93 5.76
CA VAL A 62 -14.30 13.63 4.91
C VAL A 62 -13.02 13.68 5.76
N PRO A 63 -12.30 12.56 5.93
CA PRO A 63 -11.08 12.55 6.74
C PRO A 63 -10.02 13.50 6.18
N GLN A 64 -9.12 13.96 7.05
CA GLN A 64 -7.93 14.68 6.59
C GLN A 64 -7.09 13.81 5.64
N GLU A 65 -6.31 14.47 4.79
CA GLU A 65 -5.42 13.79 3.84
C GLU A 65 -6.13 12.75 2.94
N THR A 66 -7.41 12.98 2.59
CA THR A 66 -8.14 12.09 1.69
C THR A 66 -7.52 12.12 0.30
N GLN A 67 -6.98 10.98 -0.13
CA GLN A 67 -6.26 10.79 -1.41
C GLN A 67 -7.17 10.28 -2.54
N PHE A 68 -8.37 9.84 -2.20
CA PHE A 68 -9.37 9.32 -3.13
C PHE A 68 -10.75 9.46 -2.50
N LEU A 69 -11.68 10.11 -3.21
CA LEU A 69 -13.06 10.25 -2.77
C LEU A 69 -14.00 9.80 -3.88
N LEU A 70 -14.89 8.87 -3.54
CA LEU A 70 -15.97 8.39 -4.40
C LEU A 70 -17.31 8.82 -3.78
N VAL A 71 -18.15 9.49 -4.57
CA VAL A 71 -19.45 10.02 -4.14
C VAL A 71 -20.56 9.35 -4.94
N GLU A 72 -21.58 8.84 -4.25
CA GLU A 72 -22.84 8.39 -4.85
C GLU A 72 -23.92 9.47 -4.74
N THR A 73 -24.71 9.65 -5.80
CA THR A 73 -25.87 10.54 -5.76
C THR A 73 -27.11 9.80 -5.25
N GLN A 74 -27.75 10.33 -4.20
CA GLN A 74 -28.89 9.69 -3.52
C GLN A 74 -30.19 9.66 -4.36
N ASP A 75 -30.34 10.53 -5.37
CA ASP A 75 -31.59 10.71 -6.12
C ASP A 75 -31.75 9.80 -7.36
N GLY A 76 -31.12 8.62 -7.39
CA GLY A 76 -31.24 7.65 -8.49
C GLY A 76 -31.94 6.35 -8.08
N SER A 77 -32.76 5.76 -8.96
CA SER A 77 -33.35 4.43 -8.70
C SER A 77 -32.33 3.32 -9.01
N HIS A 78 -32.16 2.34 -8.11
CA HIS A 78 -31.37 1.12 -8.34
C HIS A 78 -32.00 0.16 -9.39
N LEU A 79 -33.19 0.45 -9.90
CA LEU A 79 -33.91 -0.39 -10.84
C LEU A 79 -33.44 -0.10 -12.28
N GLU A 80 -33.00 -1.15 -12.98
CA GLU A 80 -32.60 -1.08 -14.40
C GLU A 80 -33.77 -0.60 -15.28
N SER A 81 -33.49 0.43 -16.08
CA SER A 81 -34.23 0.93 -17.24
C SER A 81 -35.73 0.59 -17.31
N ASP A 82 -36.57 1.50 -16.82
CA ASP A 82 -37.86 1.69 -17.46
C ASP A 82 -37.63 2.20 -18.88
N THR A 83 -38.45 1.67 -19.78
CA THR A 83 -38.43 1.68 -21.26
C THR A 83 -38.34 3.04 -21.97
N ASP A 84 -38.02 4.13 -21.26
CA ASP A 84 -38.16 5.52 -21.74
C ASP A 84 -36.84 6.28 -21.97
N GLY A 85 -35.68 5.65 -21.77
CA GLY A 85 -34.38 6.18 -22.23
C GLY A 85 -33.95 7.54 -21.63
N ARG A 86 -34.55 7.98 -20.50
CA ARG A 86 -34.16 9.21 -19.81
C ARG A 86 -33.04 8.93 -18.82
N GLU A 87 -31.88 9.57 -19.01
CA GLU A 87 -30.72 9.45 -18.11
C GLU A 87 -30.95 10.04 -16.70
N GLU A 88 -32.05 10.80 -16.50
CA GLU A 88 -32.32 11.58 -15.29
C GLU A 88 -32.45 10.74 -13.99
N ASN A 89 -32.78 9.45 -14.08
CA ASN A 89 -33.04 8.58 -12.92
C ASN A 89 -31.90 7.63 -12.52
N LYS A 90 -30.75 7.62 -13.20
CA LYS A 90 -29.65 6.69 -12.87
C LYS A 90 -28.82 7.21 -11.68
N ILE A 91 -28.30 6.32 -10.85
CA ILE A 91 -27.27 6.68 -9.87
C ILE A 91 -26.02 7.12 -10.62
N VAL A 92 -25.47 8.26 -10.22
CA VAL A 92 -24.21 8.81 -10.72
C VAL A 92 -23.17 8.70 -9.62
N TYR A 93 -22.02 8.11 -9.98
CA TYR A 93 -20.82 8.04 -9.19
C TYR A 93 -19.85 9.13 -9.63
N THR A 94 -19.32 9.91 -8.69
CA THR A 94 -18.33 10.96 -8.95
C THR A 94 -17.04 10.63 -8.22
N VAL A 95 -15.93 10.59 -8.96
CA VAL A 95 -14.58 10.37 -8.43
C VAL A 95 -13.86 11.70 -8.33
N PHE A 96 -13.23 11.96 -7.18
CA PHE A 96 -12.27 13.03 -6.98
C PHE A 96 -10.89 12.42 -6.69
N LEU A 97 -9.90 12.80 -7.48
CA LEU A 97 -8.51 12.32 -7.40
C LEU A 97 -7.56 13.51 -7.23
N PRO A 98 -7.12 13.81 -6.01
CA PRO A 98 -6.03 14.73 -5.75
C PRO A 98 -4.73 14.29 -6.43
N LEU A 99 -3.98 15.25 -6.99
CA LEU A 99 -2.80 15.00 -7.82
C LEU A 99 -1.52 15.58 -7.21
N ILE A 100 -0.40 15.27 -7.85
CA ILE A 100 0.90 15.89 -7.59
C ILE A 100 1.19 16.88 -8.72
N GLU A 101 1.41 18.15 -8.38
CA GLU A 101 1.78 19.21 -9.31
C GLU A 101 3.11 19.83 -8.87
N GLY A 102 4.18 19.51 -9.61
CA GLY A 102 5.54 19.90 -9.22
C GLY A 102 5.93 19.28 -7.88
N PRO A 103 6.45 20.07 -6.91
CA PRO A 103 6.79 19.57 -5.58
C PRO A 103 5.59 19.49 -4.62
N PHE A 104 4.37 19.82 -5.06
CA PHE A 104 3.19 19.87 -4.20
C PHE A 104 2.29 18.65 -4.39
N LYS A 105 1.82 18.10 -3.28
CA LYS A 105 0.79 17.07 -3.20
C LYS A 105 -0.53 17.72 -2.83
N ALA A 106 -1.59 17.39 -3.56
CA ALA A 106 -2.96 17.74 -3.18
C ALA A 106 -3.59 16.64 -2.31
N CYS A 107 -4.46 17.03 -1.39
CA CYS A 107 -5.39 16.15 -0.69
C CYS A 107 -6.72 16.86 -0.41
N LEU A 108 -7.75 16.10 -0.07
CA LEU A 108 -9.06 16.61 0.33
C LEU A 108 -9.28 16.39 1.82
N GLN A 109 -10.05 17.28 2.46
CA GLN A 109 -10.44 17.09 3.85
C GLN A 109 -11.72 17.83 4.20
N GLY A 110 -12.37 17.36 5.25
CA GLY A 110 -13.50 17.98 5.91
C GLY A 110 -13.12 18.99 6.98
N ASN A 111 -14.07 19.85 7.38
CA ASN A 111 -13.95 20.67 8.59
C ASN A 111 -15.28 20.79 9.37
N ASP A 112 -15.21 21.38 10.58
CA ASP A 112 -16.37 21.57 11.47
C ASP A 112 -17.47 22.51 10.92
N GLN A 113 -17.16 23.29 9.89
CA GLN A 113 -18.12 24.16 9.20
C GLN A 113 -18.87 23.44 8.09
N ASP A 114 -18.65 22.12 7.97
CA ASP A 114 -19.13 21.32 6.87
C ASP A 114 -18.61 21.88 5.55
N ASP A 115 -17.29 21.93 5.42
CA ASP A 115 -16.59 22.29 4.20
C ASP A 115 -15.68 21.16 3.70
N LEU A 116 -15.59 20.98 2.38
CA LEU A 116 -14.53 20.28 1.67
C LEU A 116 -13.43 21.29 1.34
N GLU A 117 -12.24 20.99 1.83
CA GLU A 117 -11.03 21.77 1.63
C GLU A 117 -10.10 21.04 0.66
N LEU A 118 -9.51 21.80 -0.26
CA LEU A 118 -8.38 21.34 -1.08
C LEU A 118 -7.10 21.82 -0.40
N CYS A 119 -6.31 20.89 0.08
CA CYS A 119 -5.03 21.14 0.73
C CYS A 119 -3.88 20.84 -0.23
N LEU A 120 -2.88 21.72 -0.27
CA LEU A 120 -1.71 21.62 -1.15
C LEU A 120 -0.45 21.78 -0.31
N GLU A 121 0.35 20.73 -0.22
CA GLU A 121 1.54 20.69 0.65
C GLU A 121 2.79 20.27 -0.13
N SER A 122 3.91 20.98 0.07
CA SER A 122 5.23 20.60 -0.45
C SER A 122 6.05 19.76 0.54
N GLY A 123 5.65 19.73 1.81
CA GLY A 123 6.45 19.14 2.90
C GLY A 123 7.72 19.92 3.25
N ASP A 124 7.97 21.09 2.63
CA ASP A 124 9.14 21.93 2.83
C ASP A 124 8.73 23.39 2.99
N SER A 125 9.08 24.00 4.13
CA SER A 125 8.75 25.39 4.44
C SER A 125 9.36 26.41 3.48
N ASP A 126 10.45 26.03 2.80
CA ASP A 126 11.12 26.90 1.84
C ASP A 126 10.55 26.75 0.41
N THR A 127 9.74 25.72 0.18
CA THR A 127 9.11 25.43 -1.11
C THR A 127 7.67 25.95 -1.11
N LEU A 128 7.48 27.17 -1.64
CA LEU A 128 6.20 27.88 -1.70
C LEU A 128 5.61 27.91 -3.11
N GLY A 129 4.27 27.90 -3.20
CA GLY A 129 3.51 27.95 -4.44
C GLY A 129 2.14 28.57 -4.21
N SER A 130 1.63 29.31 -5.20
CA SER A 130 0.36 30.04 -5.10
C SER A 130 -0.58 29.84 -6.29
N THR A 131 -0.13 29.10 -7.31
CA THR A 131 -0.90 28.85 -8.53
C THR A 131 -0.79 27.37 -8.87
N PHE A 132 -1.94 26.72 -8.95
CA PHE A 132 -2.05 25.30 -9.24
C PHE A 132 -3.14 25.09 -10.28
N THR A 133 -2.82 24.32 -11.31
CA THR A 133 -3.65 24.23 -12.51
C THR A 133 -4.37 22.89 -12.63
N HIS A 134 -3.86 21.86 -11.97
CA HIS A 134 -4.33 20.47 -12.08
C HIS A 134 -4.25 19.76 -10.72
N SER A 135 -4.76 20.39 -9.65
CA SER A 135 -4.68 19.85 -8.29
C SER A 135 -5.58 18.65 -8.04
N VAL A 136 -6.74 18.59 -8.69
CA VAL A 136 -7.70 17.48 -8.54
C VAL A 136 -8.27 17.11 -9.90
N TYR A 137 -8.31 15.82 -10.23
CA TYR A 137 -9.09 15.30 -11.35
C TYR A 137 -10.46 14.84 -10.87
N ILE A 138 -11.52 15.24 -11.58
CA ILE A 138 -12.89 14.82 -11.29
C ILE A 138 -13.48 14.13 -12.50
N SER A 139 -14.14 13.00 -12.30
CA SER A 139 -14.90 12.31 -13.35
C SER A 139 -16.19 11.70 -12.81
N SER A 140 -17.10 11.33 -13.70
CA SER A 140 -18.36 10.72 -13.31
C SER A 140 -18.87 9.67 -14.29
N GLY A 141 -19.63 8.72 -13.77
CA GLY A 141 -20.23 7.63 -14.54
C GLY A 141 -21.36 6.92 -13.78
N VAL A 142 -21.93 5.89 -14.40
CA VAL A 142 -23.06 5.10 -13.85
C VAL A 142 -22.63 3.73 -13.31
N ASP A 143 -21.38 3.34 -13.59
CA ASP A 143 -20.69 2.22 -12.97
C ASP A 143 -19.51 2.74 -12.15
N PRO A 144 -19.44 2.44 -10.84
CA PRO A 144 -18.41 3.02 -9.98
C PRO A 144 -17.01 2.50 -10.35
N PHE A 145 -16.89 1.24 -10.77
CA PHE A 145 -15.59 0.63 -11.07
C PHE A 145 -15.01 1.13 -12.38
N GLU A 146 -15.84 1.26 -13.42
CA GLU A 146 -15.44 1.87 -14.69
C GLU A 146 -15.07 3.35 -14.49
N THR A 147 -15.85 4.09 -13.68
CA THR A 147 -15.57 5.49 -13.36
C THR A 147 -14.20 5.63 -12.68
N ILE A 148 -13.90 4.79 -11.69
CA ILE A 148 -12.58 4.76 -11.03
C ILE A 148 -11.48 4.44 -12.04
N HIS A 149 -11.65 3.40 -12.85
CA HIS A 149 -10.65 2.97 -13.82
C HIS A 149 -10.30 4.06 -14.84
N GLU A 150 -11.31 4.66 -15.46
CA GLU A 150 -11.10 5.71 -16.45
C GLU A 150 -10.53 6.99 -15.82
N ALA A 151 -10.86 7.26 -14.55
CA ALA A 151 -10.26 8.38 -13.82
C ALA A 151 -8.75 8.19 -13.61
N ILE A 152 -8.33 7.02 -13.11
CA ILE A 152 -6.91 6.71 -12.90
C ILE A 152 -6.16 6.67 -14.24
N LYS A 153 -6.79 6.16 -15.30
CA LYS A 153 -6.24 6.16 -16.66
C LYS A 153 -6.05 7.57 -17.22
N ALA A 154 -7.00 8.49 -17.01
CA ALA A 154 -6.85 9.89 -17.39
C ALA A 154 -5.69 10.56 -16.64
N VAL A 155 -5.60 10.34 -15.32
CA VAL A 155 -4.50 10.82 -14.48
C VAL A 155 -3.15 10.24 -14.92
N LYS A 156 -3.11 8.95 -15.28
CA LYS A 156 -1.91 8.29 -15.83
C LYS A 156 -1.44 8.95 -17.13
N LEU A 157 -2.36 9.29 -18.03
CA LEU A 157 -2.03 9.98 -19.28
C LEU A 157 -1.53 11.42 -19.03
N HIS A 158 -2.09 12.10 -18.03
CA HIS A 158 -1.70 13.46 -17.66
C HIS A 158 -0.32 13.51 -16.98
N LEU A 159 -0.08 12.68 -15.96
CA LEU A 159 1.16 12.70 -15.18
C LEU A 159 2.33 11.98 -15.89
N GLY A 160 2.06 10.91 -16.64
CA GLY A 160 3.09 10.14 -17.34
C GLY A 160 4.11 9.43 -16.43
N SER A 161 3.88 9.40 -15.13
CA SER A 161 4.86 8.99 -14.11
C SER A 161 4.64 7.57 -13.54
N PHE A 162 3.49 6.94 -13.80
CA PHE A 162 3.16 5.59 -13.34
C PHE A 162 2.51 4.73 -14.45
N ARG A 163 2.26 3.46 -14.14
CA ARG A 163 1.52 2.52 -14.98
C ARG A 163 0.34 1.94 -14.24
N LEU A 164 -0.72 1.60 -14.97
CA LEU A 164 -1.87 0.88 -14.42
C LEU A 164 -1.50 -0.57 -14.08
N ARG A 165 -2.26 -1.21 -13.19
CA ARG A 165 -2.03 -2.61 -12.78
C ARG A 165 -1.96 -3.56 -13.99
N ASN A 166 -2.89 -3.41 -14.93
CA ASN A 166 -2.98 -4.25 -16.13
C ASN A 166 -1.84 -4.01 -17.14
N GLU A 167 -1.06 -2.94 -16.99
CA GLU A 167 0.12 -2.64 -17.80
C GLU A 167 1.42 -3.20 -17.19
N LYS A 168 1.32 -3.83 -16.01
CA LYS A 168 2.45 -4.39 -15.27
C LYS A 168 2.44 -5.91 -15.33
N LYS A 169 3.63 -6.50 -15.42
CA LYS A 169 3.81 -7.95 -15.31
C LYS A 169 3.63 -8.36 -13.86
N LEU A 170 2.66 -9.23 -13.58
CA LEU A 170 2.56 -9.88 -12.27
C LEU A 170 3.71 -10.89 -12.13
N PRO A 171 4.40 -10.95 -10.98
CA PRO A 171 5.37 -12.01 -10.70
C PRO A 171 4.65 -13.35 -10.53
N GLU A 172 5.27 -14.46 -10.94
CA GLU A 172 4.64 -15.79 -10.80
C GLU A 172 4.37 -16.17 -9.33
N LEU A 173 5.01 -15.50 -8.36
CA LEU A 173 4.79 -15.75 -6.93
C LEU A 173 3.31 -15.72 -6.55
N VAL A 174 2.50 -14.91 -7.25
CA VAL A 174 1.07 -14.74 -6.95
C VAL A 174 0.26 -16.01 -7.18
N ASP A 175 0.79 -16.98 -7.93
CA ASP A 175 0.11 -18.25 -8.21
C ASP A 175 0.63 -19.39 -7.32
N TYR A 176 1.46 -19.08 -6.32
CA TYR A 176 1.96 -20.05 -5.35
C TYR A 176 1.64 -19.70 -3.91
N PHE A 177 1.61 -20.72 -3.08
CA PHE A 177 1.55 -20.58 -1.63
C PHE A 177 2.91 -20.17 -1.06
N GLY A 178 2.92 -19.26 -0.10
CA GLY A 178 4.14 -18.81 0.58
C GLY A 178 4.09 -18.84 2.09
N TRP A 179 5.19 -18.42 2.70
CA TRP A 179 5.34 -18.28 4.14
C TRP A 179 6.15 -17.02 4.48
N CYS A 180 5.71 -16.23 5.46
CA CYS A 180 6.42 -15.07 5.98
C CYS A 180 6.92 -15.37 7.40
N THR A 181 8.15 -14.95 7.73
CA THR A 181 8.76 -15.24 9.04
C THR A 181 8.35 -14.27 10.15
N TRP A 182 7.60 -13.19 9.85
CA TRP A 182 7.34 -12.09 10.78
C TRP A 182 6.62 -12.53 12.06
N ASP A 183 5.39 -13.06 12.01
CA ASP A 183 4.70 -13.47 13.24
C ASP A 183 5.28 -14.75 13.85
N ALA A 184 6.00 -15.54 13.05
CA ALA A 184 6.64 -16.78 13.50
C ALA A 184 7.84 -16.53 14.41
N PHE A 185 8.61 -15.46 14.18
CA PHE A 185 9.85 -15.21 14.91
C PHE A 185 10.07 -13.74 15.30
N TYR A 186 9.35 -12.81 14.71
CA TYR A 186 9.68 -11.39 14.69
C TYR A 186 11.18 -11.21 14.37
N ARG A 187 11.86 -10.40 15.18
CA ARG A 187 13.30 -10.14 15.03
C ARG A 187 14.20 -11.30 15.41
N GLU A 188 13.68 -12.41 15.91
CA GLU A 188 14.46 -13.59 16.32
C GLU A 188 14.65 -14.63 15.20
N VAL A 189 14.29 -14.29 13.95
CA VAL A 189 14.46 -15.18 12.79
C VAL A 189 15.93 -15.60 12.61
N THR A 190 16.16 -16.89 12.33
CA THR A 190 17.47 -17.50 12.04
C THR A 190 17.39 -18.41 10.81
N GLN A 191 18.53 -18.83 10.25
CA GLN A 191 18.55 -19.81 9.16
C GLN A 191 17.89 -21.13 9.56
N GLU A 192 18.15 -21.62 10.77
CA GLU A 192 17.57 -22.85 11.31
C GLU A 192 16.07 -22.72 11.52
N GLY A 193 15.60 -21.55 11.97
CA GLY A 193 14.18 -21.24 12.12
C GLY A 193 13.46 -21.29 10.78
N VAL A 194 14.02 -20.65 9.76
CA VAL A 194 13.50 -20.69 8.38
C VAL A 194 13.43 -22.13 7.88
N GLU A 195 14.53 -22.89 8.00
CA GLU A 195 14.55 -24.29 7.55
C GLU A 195 13.51 -25.15 8.29
N THR A 196 13.34 -24.94 9.60
CA THR A 196 12.38 -25.69 10.42
C THR A 196 10.95 -25.42 9.96
N GLY A 197 10.60 -24.17 9.66
CA GLY A 197 9.29 -23.82 9.12
C GLY A 197 9.02 -24.45 7.76
N LEU A 198 9.97 -24.33 6.81
CA LEU A 198 9.86 -24.96 5.50
C LEU A 198 9.68 -26.48 5.58
N LYS A 199 10.44 -27.13 6.48
CA LYS A 199 10.32 -28.57 6.75
C LYS A 199 8.93 -28.92 7.28
N SER A 200 8.40 -28.15 8.22
CA SER A 200 7.09 -28.42 8.83
C SER A 200 5.93 -28.29 7.83
N LEU A 201 5.92 -27.26 6.98
CA LEU A 201 4.90 -27.09 5.94
C LEU A 201 4.99 -28.18 4.86
N LYS A 202 6.21 -28.52 4.42
CA LYS A 202 6.43 -29.62 3.46
C LYS A 202 5.96 -30.97 4.02
N ALA A 203 6.23 -31.24 5.30
CA ALA A 203 5.78 -32.47 5.96
C ALA A 203 4.26 -32.58 6.09
N GLY A 204 3.55 -31.45 6.22
CA GLY A 204 2.09 -31.41 6.28
C GLY A 204 1.36 -31.45 4.93
N GLY A 205 2.10 -31.56 3.82
CA GLY A 205 1.55 -31.68 2.47
C GLY A 205 1.14 -30.36 1.81
N THR A 206 1.55 -29.22 2.36
CA THR A 206 1.29 -27.88 1.81
C THR A 206 2.62 -27.13 1.63
N PRO A 207 3.49 -27.58 0.69
CA PRO A 207 4.83 -27.03 0.55
C PRO A 207 4.79 -25.62 -0.04
N PRO A 208 5.36 -24.60 0.64
CA PRO A 208 5.45 -23.25 0.07
C PRO A 208 6.42 -23.23 -1.12
N LYS A 209 6.18 -22.32 -2.07
CA LYS A 209 7.13 -22.03 -3.17
C LYS A 209 7.82 -20.69 -3.05
N PHE A 210 7.44 -19.88 -2.06
CA PHE A 210 8.26 -18.76 -1.66
C PHE A 210 8.29 -18.58 -0.15
N VAL A 211 9.35 -17.95 0.33
CA VAL A 211 9.46 -17.49 1.71
C VAL A 211 9.85 -16.02 1.71
N ILE A 212 9.26 -15.25 2.63
CA ILE A 212 9.67 -13.88 2.95
C ILE A 212 10.40 -13.96 4.29
N ILE A 213 11.72 -13.75 4.26
CA ILE A 213 12.54 -13.57 5.45
C ILE A 213 12.35 -12.11 5.89
N ASP A 214 11.46 -11.91 6.84
CA ASP A 214 11.06 -10.60 7.35
C ASP A 214 12.12 -9.98 8.28
N ASP A 215 11.81 -8.84 8.90
CA ASP A 215 12.71 -8.07 9.76
C ASP A 215 13.40 -8.95 10.83
N GLY A 216 14.71 -8.73 10.98
CA GLY A 216 15.57 -9.46 11.90
C GLY A 216 16.81 -10.07 11.25
N TRP A 217 16.95 -10.06 9.94
CA TRP A 217 18.15 -10.60 9.25
C TRP A 217 19.26 -9.54 9.07
N GLN A 218 18.92 -8.24 9.09
CA GLN A 218 19.85 -7.15 8.83
C GLN A 218 20.85 -6.91 9.96
N SER A 219 22.03 -6.39 9.60
CA SER A 219 23.00 -5.86 10.56
C SER A 219 22.57 -4.47 11.04
N VAL A 220 22.06 -4.40 12.26
CA VAL A 220 21.58 -3.16 12.88
C VAL A 220 22.18 -2.93 14.27
N ALA A 221 22.29 -1.67 14.68
CA ALA A 221 22.64 -1.28 16.04
C ALA A 221 21.98 0.03 16.45
N SER A 222 21.80 0.22 17.75
CA SER A 222 21.47 1.53 18.33
C SER A 222 22.67 2.48 18.33
N ASP A 223 22.43 3.75 18.59
CA ASP A 223 23.46 4.80 18.63
C ASP A 223 24.36 4.74 19.89
N GLU A 224 23.93 4.09 20.98
CA GLU A 224 24.67 4.04 22.24
C GLU A 224 25.75 2.93 22.28
N HIS A 225 26.93 3.27 22.84
CA HIS A 225 27.99 2.35 23.25
C HIS A 225 27.93 2.10 24.76
N HIS A 226 27.00 1.27 25.26
CA HIS A 226 27.02 0.88 26.68
C HIS A 226 27.11 -0.64 26.86
N GLN A 227 28.08 -1.02 27.70
CA GLN A 227 28.43 -2.37 28.08
C GLN A 227 27.21 -3.11 28.64
N GLN A 228 27.02 -4.33 28.15
CA GLN A 228 26.25 -5.44 28.71
C GLN A 228 25.54 -5.15 30.04
N GLN A 229 24.21 -5.14 29.99
CA GLN A 229 23.39 -5.86 30.95
C GLN A 229 22.12 -6.29 30.22
N GLU A 230 22.07 -7.59 29.93
CA GLU A 230 20.87 -8.28 29.47
C GLU A 230 19.78 -8.10 30.53
N GLN A 231 18.87 -7.16 30.31
CA GLN A 231 17.57 -7.18 30.97
C GLN A 231 16.51 -7.52 29.93
N PRO A 232 15.58 -8.44 30.23
CA PRO A 232 14.47 -8.75 29.33
C PRO A 232 13.68 -7.48 29.00
N GLU A 233 13.32 -7.31 27.74
CA GLU A 233 12.62 -6.14 27.15
C GLU A 233 11.25 -5.79 27.78
N GLN A 234 10.86 -6.42 28.89
CA GLN A 234 9.54 -6.27 29.47
C GLN A 234 9.42 -5.18 30.56
N GLN A 235 10.49 -4.44 30.93
CA GLN A 235 10.42 -3.53 32.09
C GLN A 235 10.95 -2.09 31.99
N LEU A 236 11.51 -1.58 30.88
CA LEU A 236 11.82 -0.14 30.80
C LEU A 236 11.57 0.49 29.41
N GLY A 237 11.04 1.71 29.44
CA GLY A 237 10.57 2.59 28.37
C GLY A 237 11.18 2.45 26.96
N GLN A 238 10.27 2.50 25.98
CA GLN A 238 10.45 2.69 24.54
C GLN A 238 11.53 1.85 23.82
N PRO A 239 11.16 1.03 22.82
CA PRO A 239 12.15 0.28 22.03
C PRO A 239 13.18 1.24 21.42
N ARG A 240 14.46 0.92 21.61
CA ARG A 240 15.58 1.71 21.07
C ARG A 240 15.55 1.68 19.55
N LEU A 241 15.65 2.85 18.91
CA LEU A 241 15.69 2.93 17.46
C LEU A 241 16.99 2.31 16.94
N GLN A 242 16.84 1.27 16.13
CA GLN A 242 17.96 0.59 15.49
C GLN A 242 18.24 1.25 14.13
N ARG A 243 19.50 1.27 13.72
CA ARG A 243 19.95 1.78 12.41
C ARG A 243 20.79 0.73 11.71
N LEU A 244 20.74 0.73 10.38
CA LEU A 244 21.55 -0.14 9.55
C LEU A 244 23.04 0.21 9.72
N ILE A 245 23.85 -0.80 10.05
CA ILE A 245 25.31 -0.66 10.22
C ILE A 245 26.11 -1.42 9.16
N GLY A 246 25.44 -2.15 8.27
CA GLY A 246 26.09 -2.89 7.19
C GLY A 246 25.09 -3.36 6.15
N ILE A 247 25.57 -3.55 4.92
CA ILE A 247 24.78 -4.11 3.81
C ILE A 247 24.50 -5.60 4.00
N LYS A 248 25.42 -6.31 4.65
CA LYS A 248 25.33 -7.76 4.86
C LYS A 248 24.45 -8.11 6.05
N GLU A 249 23.94 -9.33 6.03
CA GLU A 249 23.19 -9.95 7.11
C GLU A 249 23.97 -10.00 8.43
N ASN A 250 23.23 -10.10 9.54
CA ASN A 250 23.79 -10.21 10.88
C ASN A 250 24.28 -11.63 11.21
N ALA A 251 24.81 -11.80 12.42
CA ALA A 251 25.39 -13.05 12.90
C ALA A 251 24.44 -14.26 12.85
N LYS A 252 23.11 -14.07 12.90
CA LYS A 252 22.13 -15.17 12.82
C LYS A 252 22.06 -15.80 11.42
N PHE A 253 22.55 -15.07 10.42
CA PHE A 253 22.62 -15.51 9.04
C PHE A 253 24.06 -15.65 8.52
N GLN A 254 25.07 -15.50 9.39
CA GLN A 254 26.45 -15.82 9.07
C GLN A 254 26.80 -17.22 9.60
N LYS A 255 27.54 -18.01 8.82
CA LYS A 255 28.13 -19.30 9.25
C LYS A 255 29.65 -19.12 9.41
N GLU A 256 30.34 -20.17 9.89
CA GLU A 256 31.80 -20.17 10.05
C GLU A 256 32.53 -19.74 8.77
N ASP A 257 31.99 -20.11 7.62
CA ASP A 257 32.36 -19.52 6.34
C ASP A 257 31.51 -18.27 6.04
N GLN A 258 32.12 -17.10 6.25
CA GLN A 258 31.52 -15.79 5.97
C GLN A 258 31.20 -15.57 4.47
N SER A 259 31.67 -16.44 3.58
CA SER A 259 31.36 -16.35 2.14
C SER A 259 29.97 -16.89 1.78
N VAL A 260 29.31 -17.61 2.70
CA VAL A 260 28.02 -18.27 2.42
C VAL A 260 26.82 -17.52 3.00
N GLY A 261 26.95 -16.81 4.13
CA GLY A 261 25.97 -15.82 4.61
C GLY A 261 24.49 -16.23 4.47
N ILE A 262 23.65 -15.26 4.05
CA ILE A 262 22.23 -15.50 3.72
C ILE A 262 22.04 -16.42 2.49
N LYS A 263 23.04 -16.53 1.62
CA LYS A 263 23.01 -17.43 0.46
C LYS A 263 22.87 -18.89 0.88
N ASN A 264 23.36 -19.26 2.07
CA ASN A 264 23.21 -20.62 2.59
C ASN A 264 21.74 -21.03 2.72
N ILE A 265 20.94 -20.24 3.43
CA ILE A 265 19.52 -20.54 3.61
C ILE A 265 18.73 -20.41 2.31
N VAL A 266 19.15 -19.54 1.39
CA VAL A 266 18.57 -19.47 0.03
C VAL A 266 18.78 -20.80 -0.71
N ASN A 267 20.01 -21.31 -0.75
CA ASN A 267 20.32 -22.57 -1.43
C ASN A 267 19.56 -23.73 -0.79
N ILE A 268 19.54 -23.82 0.55
CA ILE A 268 18.76 -24.84 1.27
C ILE A 268 17.28 -24.75 0.88
N SER A 269 16.71 -23.54 0.87
CA SER A 269 15.31 -23.30 0.51
C SER A 269 14.99 -23.77 -0.92
N LYS A 270 15.81 -23.37 -1.90
CA LYS A 270 15.60 -23.71 -3.31
C LYS A 270 15.87 -25.20 -3.59
N GLU A 271 17.00 -25.73 -3.15
CA GLU A 271 17.46 -27.08 -3.50
C GLU A 271 16.78 -28.19 -2.69
N LYS A 272 16.63 -28.01 -1.36
CA LYS A 272 16.07 -29.05 -0.47
C LYS A 272 14.55 -28.97 -0.36
N TYR A 273 14.00 -27.77 -0.35
CA TYR A 273 12.57 -27.55 -0.15
C TYR A 273 11.82 -27.21 -1.44
N GLY A 274 12.53 -26.92 -2.54
CA GLY A 274 11.93 -26.69 -3.85
C GLY A 274 11.23 -25.33 -3.95
N LEU A 275 11.71 -24.33 -3.21
CA LEU A 275 11.23 -22.96 -3.32
C LEU A 275 11.64 -22.37 -4.66
N LYS A 276 10.72 -21.64 -5.30
CA LYS A 276 10.99 -20.83 -6.47
C LYS A 276 11.62 -19.49 -6.08
N TYR A 277 11.13 -18.88 -5.01
CA TYR A 277 11.54 -17.55 -4.59
C TYR A 277 11.92 -17.50 -3.11
N VAL A 278 12.93 -16.69 -2.80
CA VAL A 278 13.26 -16.29 -1.44
C VAL A 278 13.31 -14.78 -1.46
N TYR A 279 12.52 -14.13 -0.61
CA TYR A 279 12.48 -12.68 -0.45
C TYR A 279 13.07 -12.30 0.90
N VAL A 280 13.52 -11.05 0.99
CA VAL A 280 13.92 -10.43 2.24
C VAL A 280 13.21 -9.10 2.41
N TRP A 281 12.80 -8.78 3.64
CA TRP A 281 12.26 -7.47 3.97
C TRP A 281 13.39 -6.45 4.15
N HIS A 282 13.22 -5.22 3.66
CA HIS A 282 14.05 -4.09 4.08
C HIS A 282 13.26 -2.77 3.99
N ALA A 283 13.54 -1.83 4.88
CA ALA A 283 12.93 -0.50 4.84
C ALA A 283 13.49 0.33 3.68
N ILE A 284 12.67 1.26 3.15
CA ILE A 284 13.13 2.17 2.09
C ILE A 284 14.27 3.06 2.58
N ILE A 285 14.30 3.49 3.84
CA ILE A 285 15.36 4.34 4.39
C ILE A 285 16.63 3.57 4.83
N GLY A 286 16.73 2.27 4.54
CA GLY A 286 17.83 1.38 4.95
C GLY A 286 17.38 0.43 6.06
N TYR A 287 17.07 0.98 7.23
CA TYR A 287 16.33 0.30 8.31
C TYR A 287 15.38 1.32 8.96
N TRP A 288 14.57 0.96 9.95
CA TRP A 288 13.61 1.87 10.59
C TRP A 288 14.23 3.21 11.05
N GLY A 289 15.43 3.19 11.61
CA GLY A 289 16.18 4.42 11.96
C GLY A 289 17.11 4.94 10.85
N GLY A 290 17.04 4.41 9.65
CA GLY A 290 17.96 4.75 8.56
C GLY A 290 19.33 4.07 8.69
N VAL A 291 20.36 4.68 8.09
CA VAL A 291 21.76 4.23 8.10
C VAL A 291 22.54 4.95 9.20
N ARG A 292 23.28 4.22 10.04
CA ARG A 292 23.98 4.80 11.19
C ARG A 292 25.15 5.69 10.74
N PRO A 293 25.17 6.99 11.12
CA PRO A 293 26.31 7.86 10.86
C PRO A 293 27.59 7.40 11.57
N GLY A 294 28.75 7.57 10.93
CA GLY A 294 30.06 7.33 11.54
C GLY A 294 30.47 5.87 11.70
N VAL A 295 29.72 4.91 11.13
CA VAL A 295 30.13 3.50 11.06
C VAL A 295 31.02 3.29 9.84
N LYS A 296 32.18 2.65 10.03
CA LYS A 296 33.20 2.45 9.00
C LYS A 296 32.65 1.78 7.75
N GLU A 297 31.82 0.75 7.93
CA GLU A 297 31.19 -0.03 6.87
C GLU A 297 30.17 0.77 6.04
N MET A 298 29.71 1.92 6.54
CA MET A 298 28.67 2.74 5.91
C MET A 298 29.15 4.17 5.59
N GLU A 299 30.41 4.49 5.85
CA GLU A 299 30.97 5.84 5.76
C GLU A 299 30.83 6.44 4.35
N GLU A 300 30.96 5.61 3.31
CA GLU A 300 30.89 6.03 1.91
C GLU A 300 29.51 6.55 1.46
N TYR A 301 28.45 6.25 2.22
CA TYR A 301 27.10 6.74 1.96
C TYR A 301 26.82 8.08 2.63
N GLU A 302 27.75 8.58 3.45
CA GLU A 302 27.73 9.91 4.06
C GLU A 302 26.39 10.20 4.77
N SER A 303 25.84 9.20 5.47
CA SER A 303 24.55 9.34 6.15
C SER A 303 24.61 10.39 7.26
N THR A 304 23.58 11.22 7.37
CA THR A 304 23.49 12.27 8.39
C THR A 304 22.19 12.16 9.16
N LEU A 305 22.23 12.49 10.45
CA LEU A 305 21.04 12.48 11.28
C LEU A 305 20.11 13.65 10.90
N ARG A 306 18.84 13.34 10.68
CA ARG A 306 17.77 14.29 10.34
C ARG A 306 16.53 13.99 11.16
N TYR A 307 15.84 15.03 11.60
CA TYR A 307 14.64 14.88 12.44
C TYR A 307 13.42 15.24 11.60
N PRO A 308 12.45 14.33 11.44
CA PRO A 308 11.27 14.61 10.63
C PRO A 308 10.44 15.71 11.29
N LYS A 309 10.01 16.69 10.49
CA LYS A 309 8.98 17.65 10.87
C LYS A 309 7.65 17.07 10.44
N VAL A 310 6.90 16.49 11.36
CA VAL A 310 5.61 15.85 11.06
C VAL A 310 4.55 16.93 10.88
N CYS A 311 3.82 16.90 9.75
CA CYS A 311 2.76 17.87 9.49
C CYS A 311 1.55 17.65 10.41
N LYS A 312 0.72 18.68 10.54
CA LYS A 312 -0.45 18.66 11.43
C LYS A 312 -1.38 17.48 11.10
N ALA A 313 -1.66 17.25 9.82
CA ALA A 313 -2.56 16.19 9.41
C ALA A 313 -2.03 14.79 9.78
N VAL A 314 -0.75 14.50 9.54
CA VAL A 314 -0.15 13.23 9.97
C VAL A 314 -0.22 13.05 11.50
N MET A 315 -0.05 14.12 12.27
CA MET A 315 -0.16 14.08 13.74
C MET A 315 -1.60 13.85 14.25
N GLU A 316 -2.61 14.22 13.47
CA GLU A 316 -4.02 13.99 13.79
C GLU A 316 -4.44 12.55 13.47
N HIS A 317 -3.96 12.00 12.36
CA HIS A 317 -4.17 10.59 12.01
C HIS A 317 -3.38 9.63 12.88
N GLU A 318 -2.12 9.97 13.16
CA GLU A 318 -1.18 9.12 13.89
C GLU A 318 -0.58 9.88 15.08
N PRO A 319 -1.36 10.09 16.18
CA PRO A 319 -0.89 10.79 17.36
C PRO A 319 0.36 10.16 18.00
N GLY A 320 0.63 8.87 17.70
CA GLY A 320 1.82 8.13 18.13
C GLY A 320 3.14 8.79 17.72
N TRP A 321 3.14 9.56 16.62
CA TRP A 321 4.31 10.32 16.16
C TRP A 321 4.87 11.30 17.21
N LYS A 322 4.06 11.75 18.18
CA LYS A 322 4.53 12.59 19.32
C LYS A 322 5.62 11.91 20.14
N THR A 323 5.56 10.58 20.21
CA THR A 323 6.45 9.75 21.02
C THR A 323 7.21 8.73 20.19
N ASP A 324 7.12 8.82 18.85
CA ASP A 324 7.71 7.83 17.96
C ASP A 324 9.25 7.94 17.99
N PRO A 325 9.97 6.81 18.13
CA PRO A 325 11.43 6.81 18.15
C PRO A 325 12.08 7.47 16.92
N ILE A 326 11.50 7.36 15.72
CA ILE A 326 12.01 7.99 14.48
C ILE A 326 11.94 9.51 14.60
N ALA A 327 10.84 10.05 15.13
CA ALA A 327 10.70 11.49 15.34
C ALA A 327 11.63 12.00 16.45
N LEU A 328 11.73 11.28 17.55
CA LEU A 328 12.50 11.70 18.73
C LEU A 328 14.02 11.50 18.58
N GLN A 329 14.44 10.39 17.97
CA GLN A 329 15.86 10.01 17.86
C GLN A 329 16.43 10.31 16.47
N GLY A 330 15.60 10.78 15.53
CA GLY A 330 15.98 11.13 14.16
C GLY A 330 16.23 9.92 13.27
N VAL A 331 16.40 10.18 11.98
CA VAL A 331 16.67 9.22 10.91
C VAL A 331 18.07 9.45 10.35
N GLY A 332 18.83 8.37 10.21
CA GLY A 332 20.12 8.36 9.53
C GLY A 332 19.91 8.40 8.01
N LEU A 333 19.73 9.59 7.45
CA LEU A 333 19.41 9.76 6.05
C LEU A 333 20.69 9.67 5.21
N VAL A 334 20.73 8.71 4.28
CA VAL A 334 21.80 8.60 3.27
C VAL A 334 21.90 9.90 2.47
N ASN A 335 23.12 10.34 2.14
CA ASN A 335 23.30 11.50 1.28
C ASN A 335 22.52 11.30 -0.04
N PRO A 336 21.62 12.21 -0.44
CA PRO A 336 20.81 12.04 -1.66
C PRO A 336 21.63 11.77 -2.92
N LYS A 337 22.86 12.31 -3.00
CA LYS A 337 23.78 12.06 -4.14
C LYS A 337 24.38 10.66 -4.15
N LYS A 338 24.26 9.92 -3.04
CA LYS A 338 24.78 8.56 -2.83
C LYS A 338 23.66 7.51 -2.74
N ALA A 339 22.39 7.93 -2.64
CA ALA A 339 21.25 7.04 -2.49
C ALA A 339 21.22 5.94 -3.58
N TYR A 340 21.41 6.31 -4.85
CA TYR A 340 21.45 5.32 -5.94
C TYR A 340 22.56 4.27 -5.74
N LYS A 341 23.75 4.68 -5.29
CA LYS A 341 24.85 3.78 -5.00
C LYS A 341 24.49 2.82 -3.85
N PHE A 342 23.95 3.36 -2.76
CA PHE A 342 23.51 2.59 -1.59
C PHE A 342 22.51 1.49 -1.96
N TYR A 343 21.40 1.81 -2.63
CA TYR A 343 20.43 0.77 -3.02
C TYR A 343 20.98 -0.18 -4.06
N ASN A 344 21.80 0.31 -5.01
CA ASN A 344 22.42 -0.57 -5.98
C ASN A 344 23.33 -1.61 -5.33
N GLU A 345 24.11 -1.23 -4.32
CA GLU A 345 24.98 -2.16 -3.58
C GLU A 345 24.19 -3.11 -2.68
N LEU A 346 23.20 -2.60 -1.93
CA LEU A 346 22.29 -3.42 -1.13
C LEU A 346 21.60 -4.49 -1.99
N HIS A 347 21.00 -4.06 -3.09
CA HIS A 347 20.27 -4.98 -3.98
C HIS A 347 21.22 -5.91 -4.73
N SER A 348 22.40 -5.46 -5.16
CA SER A 348 23.41 -6.32 -5.80
C SER A 348 24.03 -7.37 -4.86
N TYR A 349 24.03 -7.10 -3.55
CA TYR A 349 24.43 -8.10 -2.57
C TYR A 349 23.38 -9.22 -2.44
N LEU A 350 22.13 -8.85 -2.16
CA LEU A 350 21.02 -9.79 -1.96
C LEU A 350 20.73 -10.63 -3.21
N ALA A 351 20.98 -10.01 -4.35
CA ALA A 351 21.13 -10.62 -5.66
C ALA A 351 22.13 -11.75 -5.78
N SER A 352 23.38 -11.47 -5.45
CA SER A 352 24.44 -12.47 -5.51
C SER A 352 24.18 -13.66 -4.57
N ALA A 353 23.35 -13.45 -3.54
CA ALA A 353 22.90 -14.46 -2.61
C ALA A 353 21.65 -15.23 -3.06
N GLY A 354 20.97 -14.82 -4.14
CA GLY A 354 19.74 -15.43 -4.63
C GLY A 354 18.49 -15.16 -3.76
N ALA A 355 18.62 -14.28 -2.76
CA ALA A 355 17.54 -13.79 -1.89
C ALA A 355 16.69 -12.68 -2.55
N LEU A 356 17.07 -12.33 -3.77
CA LEU A 356 16.56 -11.23 -4.57
C LEU A 356 17.21 -11.41 -5.96
N ASP A 357 16.76 -12.34 -6.82
CA ASP A 357 17.28 -12.72 -8.16
C ASP A 357 17.80 -11.66 -9.22
N ALA A 358 18.12 -10.41 -8.87
CA ALA A 358 19.53 -9.94 -8.83
C ALA A 358 19.87 -8.39 -8.86
N SER A 359 18.94 -7.43 -8.53
CA SER A 359 18.95 -5.91 -8.72
C SER A 359 17.90 -5.32 -9.71
N VAL A 360 16.97 -4.48 -9.23
CA VAL A 360 15.54 -4.60 -9.58
C VAL A 360 15.07 -4.49 -11.03
N ALA A 361 15.74 -3.75 -11.91
CA ALA A 361 15.38 -3.74 -13.35
C ALA A 361 16.44 -4.40 -14.25
N ARG A 362 17.67 -4.57 -13.77
CA ARG A 362 18.67 -5.41 -14.42
C ARG A 362 18.44 -6.89 -14.09
N ASN A 363 17.63 -7.17 -13.07
CA ASN A 363 17.56 -8.49 -12.47
C ASN A 363 16.25 -8.86 -11.73
N PHE A 364 15.19 -8.04 -11.73
CA PHE A 364 13.83 -8.56 -11.51
C PHE A 364 12.96 -8.32 -12.75
N PRO A 365 13.29 -8.97 -13.89
CA PRO A 365 12.42 -8.93 -15.08
C PRO A 365 11.00 -9.46 -14.79
N ASP A 366 10.84 -10.18 -13.68
CA ASP A 366 9.58 -10.77 -13.22
C ASP A 366 8.86 -9.95 -12.16
N ASN A 367 9.36 -8.78 -11.76
CA ASN A 367 8.68 -7.90 -10.81
C ASN A 367 8.46 -8.52 -9.41
N GLY A 368 9.46 -9.26 -8.94
CA GLY A 368 9.49 -9.90 -7.61
C GLY A 368 9.70 -8.89 -6.48
N CYS A 369 8.75 -7.98 -6.29
CA CYS A 369 8.75 -7.02 -5.19
C CYS A 369 7.32 -6.82 -4.71
N ILE A 370 7.15 -6.75 -3.39
CA ILE A 370 5.90 -6.39 -2.73
C ILE A 370 6.13 -5.04 -2.07
N ALA A 371 5.47 -4.00 -2.57
CA ALA A 371 5.50 -2.69 -1.93
C ALA A 371 4.74 -2.76 -0.60
N CYS A 372 5.40 -2.43 0.50
CA CYS A 372 4.80 -2.35 1.83
C CYS A 372 4.82 -0.90 2.32
N MET A 373 3.80 -0.49 3.08
CA MET A 373 3.69 0.89 3.62
C MET A 373 3.79 1.98 2.54
N SER A 374 3.26 1.71 1.35
CA SER A 374 3.44 2.53 0.13
C SER A 374 2.12 3.12 -0.39
N HIS A 375 1.23 3.54 0.54
CA HIS A 375 -0.13 4.02 0.21
C HIS A 375 -0.22 5.51 -0.07
N ASN A 376 0.89 6.24 0.05
CA ASN A 376 0.93 7.67 -0.28
C ASN A 376 0.91 7.90 -1.80
N LEU A 377 0.31 9.01 -2.24
CA LEU A 377 0.16 9.38 -3.64
C LEU A 377 1.49 9.43 -4.38
N GLU A 378 2.58 9.85 -3.72
CA GLU A 378 3.91 9.92 -4.30
C GLU A 378 4.39 8.53 -4.73
N SER A 379 4.19 7.53 -3.88
CA SER A 379 4.52 6.13 -4.17
C SER A 379 3.65 5.57 -5.28
N LEU A 380 2.34 5.85 -5.26
CA LEU A 380 1.41 5.36 -6.27
C LEU A 380 1.66 5.98 -7.64
N TYR A 381 1.82 7.31 -7.70
CA TYR A 381 2.07 8.06 -8.93
C TYR A 381 3.51 7.96 -9.44
N CYS A 382 4.43 7.30 -8.73
CA CYS A 382 5.73 6.91 -9.29
C CYS A 382 5.85 5.40 -9.57
N SER A 383 4.80 4.61 -9.32
CA SER A 383 4.82 3.15 -9.45
C SER A 383 4.78 2.68 -10.91
N LYS A 384 5.97 2.54 -11.52
CA LYS A 384 6.12 2.11 -12.93
C LYS A 384 6.16 0.60 -13.11
N GLN A 385 6.87 -0.11 -12.23
CA GLN A 385 7.14 -1.55 -12.41
C GLN A 385 6.46 -2.38 -11.32
N THR A 386 6.70 -2.09 -10.04
CA THR A 386 6.12 -2.81 -8.90
C THR A 386 4.63 -3.07 -9.10
N ALA A 387 4.23 -4.35 -9.06
CA ALA A 387 2.86 -4.78 -9.34
C ALA A 387 2.15 -5.40 -8.15
N ILE A 388 2.78 -5.50 -6.99
CA ILE A 388 2.11 -5.95 -5.76
C ILE A 388 2.28 -4.88 -4.68
N VAL A 389 1.21 -4.57 -3.96
CA VAL A 389 1.23 -3.65 -2.82
C VAL A 389 0.43 -4.23 -1.67
N ARG A 390 0.98 -4.26 -0.46
CA ARG A 390 0.22 -4.56 0.77
C ARG A 390 -0.95 -3.59 0.86
N ALA A 391 -2.15 -4.07 1.20
CA ALA A 391 -3.38 -3.31 1.07
C ALA A 391 -3.87 -2.64 2.36
N SER A 392 -3.20 -2.87 3.49
CA SER A 392 -3.57 -2.32 4.79
C SER A 392 -2.35 -2.17 5.69
N ASP A 393 -2.59 -1.68 6.90
CA ASP A 393 -1.72 -1.90 8.05
C ASP A 393 -1.59 -3.39 8.37
N ASP A 394 -0.69 -3.74 9.30
CA ASP A 394 -0.37 -5.11 9.66
C ASP A 394 -1.58 -5.88 10.21
N PHE A 395 -1.63 -7.16 9.87
CA PHE A 395 -2.48 -8.12 10.55
C PHE A 395 -2.01 -8.28 12.01
N PHE A 396 -2.88 -7.98 12.98
CA PHE A 396 -2.59 -8.14 14.42
C PHE A 396 -3.28 -9.38 15.02
N PRO A 397 -2.71 -10.59 14.89
CA PRO A 397 -3.37 -11.85 15.26
C PRO A 397 -3.84 -11.91 16.72
N ARG A 398 -3.16 -11.19 17.62
CA ARG A 398 -3.46 -11.19 19.06
C ARG A 398 -4.52 -10.17 19.47
N ASN A 399 -4.99 -9.33 18.55
CA ASN A 399 -6.03 -8.33 18.80
C ASN A 399 -7.33 -8.74 18.11
N PRO A 400 -8.33 -9.30 18.84
CA PRO A 400 -9.59 -9.75 18.25
C PRO A 400 -10.35 -8.68 17.46
N VAL A 401 -10.24 -7.40 17.85
CA VAL A 401 -10.92 -6.27 17.20
C VAL A 401 -10.32 -5.99 15.81
N SER A 402 -9.05 -6.33 15.61
CA SER A 402 -8.37 -6.08 14.33
C SER A 402 -8.86 -6.97 13.19
N HIS A 403 -9.42 -8.17 13.45
CA HIS A 403 -9.72 -9.13 12.38
C HIS A 403 -10.74 -8.62 11.37
N THR A 404 -11.87 -8.10 11.83
CA THR A 404 -12.92 -7.57 10.96
C THR A 404 -12.48 -6.28 10.28
N ILE A 405 -11.80 -5.40 11.03
CA ILE A 405 -11.26 -4.12 10.53
C ILE A 405 -10.23 -4.37 9.43
N HIS A 406 -9.31 -5.33 9.62
CA HIS A 406 -8.30 -5.70 8.62
C HIS A 406 -8.93 -6.11 7.30
N ILE A 407 -9.91 -7.04 7.34
CA ILE A 407 -10.58 -7.52 6.12
C ILE A 407 -11.36 -6.39 5.43
N ALA A 408 -12.05 -5.54 6.19
CA ALA A 408 -12.72 -4.37 5.62
C ALA A 408 -11.70 -3.41 4.97
N ALA A 409 -10.62 -3.08 5.67
CA ALA A 409 -9.59 -2.17 5.18
C ALA A 409 -8.95 -2.69 3.88
N VAL A 410 -8.48 -3.95 3.84
CA VAL A 410 -7.87 -4.50 2.61
C VAL A 410 -8.86 -4.55 1.45
N ALA A 411 -10.14 -4.83 1.70
CA ALA A 411 -11.15 -4.88 0.65
C ALA A 411 -11.44 -3.50 0.06
N TYR A 412 -11.68 -2.49 0.90
CA TYR A 412 -11.96 -1.13 0.43
C TYR A 412 -10.73 -0.47 -0.17
N ASN A 413 -9.55 -0.63 0.43
CA ASN A 413 -8.30 -0.12 -0.14
C ASN A 413 -7.99 -0.76 -1.51
N SER A 414 -8.42 -2.01 -1.73
CA SER A 414 -8.28 -2.68 -3.04
C SER A 414 -9.05 -1.99 -4.17
N LEU A 415 -10.07 -1.17 -3.88
CA LEU A 415 -10.77 -0.35 -4.89
C LEU A 415 -9.83 0.66 -5.53
N PHE A 416 -8.99 1.31 -4.72
CA PHE A 416 -8.07 2.34 -5.16
C PHE A 416 -6.72 1.75 -5.57
N LEU A 417 -6.11 0.94 -4.68
CA LEU A 417 -4.80 0.34 -4.92
C LEU A 417 -4.83 -0.63 -6.12
N GLY A 418 -5.96 -1.31 -6.35
CA GLY A 418 -6.18 -2.26 -7.45
C GLY A 418 -6.04 -1.68 -8.86
N GLU A 419 -6.09 -0.35 -9.00
CA GLU A 419 -5.85 0.34 -10.26
C GLU A 419 -4.36 0.53 -10.54
N PHE A 420 -3.53 0.57 -9.49
CA PHE A 420 -2.07 0.73 -9.61
C PHE A 420 -1.34 -0.62 -9.56
N MET A 421 -1.71 -1.49 -8.62
CA MET A 421 -0.99 -2.71 -8.25
C MET A 421 -1.96 -3.79 -7.79
N LEU A 422 -1.57 -5.06 -7.83
CA LEU A 422 -2.32 -6.15 -7.22
C LEU A 422 -2.26 -6.01 -5.69
N PRO A 423 -3.40 -5.86 -5.01
CA PRO A 423 -3.42 -5.76 -3.55
C PRO A 423 -3.03 -7.10 -2.90
N ASP A 424 -2.08 -7.04 -1.99
CA ASP A 424 -1.71 -8.11 -1.07
C ASP A 424 -2.45 -7.90 0.25
N TRP A 425 -3.29 -8.87 0.60
CA TRP A 425 -4.15 -8.82 1.79
C TRP A 425 -3.45 -9.24 3.08
N ASP A 426 -2.12 -9.39 3.02
CA ASP A 426 -1.23 -9.74 4.11
C ASP A 426 -1.28 -11.23 4.49
N MET A 427 -0.25 -11.67 5.22
CA MET A 427 -0.22 -12.99 5.83
C MET A 427 -1.41 -13.23 6.77
N PHE A 428 -1.66 -14.48 7.12
CA PHE A 428 -2.57 -14.85 8.19
C PHE A 428 -2.06 -16.07 8.97
N HIS A 429 -2.69 -16.34 10.12
CA HIS A 429 -2.43 -17.56 10.89
C HIS A 429 -3.43 -18.66 10.52
N SER A 430 -2.95 -19.82 10.08
CA SER A 430 -3.81 -20.97 9.79
C SER A 430 -4.30 -21.65 11.07
N LEU A 431 -3.49 -21.67 12.13
CA LEU A 431 -3.90 -22.19 13.44
C LEU A 431 -4.39 -21.05 14.35
N HIS A 432 -5.61 -20.58 14.09
CA HIS A 432 -6.21 -19.44 14.81
C HIS A 432 -7.74 -19.55 14.88
N PRO A 433 -8.42 -19.06 15.94
CA PRO A 433 -9.89 -19.05 15.99
C PRO A 433 -10.57 -18.38 14.79
N ALA A 434 -9.93 -17.37 14.20
CA ALA A 434 -10.41 -16.66 13.01
C ALA A 434 -9.83 -17.22 11.69
N ALA A 435 -9.14 -18.37 11.69
CA ALA A 435 -8.40 -18.84 10.52
C ALA A 435 -9.29 -19.14 9.31
N ASN A 436 -10.48 -19.73 9.49
CA ASN A 436 -11.41 -19.94 8.37
C ASN A 436 -11.85 -18.61 7.75
N TYR A 437 -12.11 -17.59 8.57
CA TYR A 437 -12.48 -16.24 8.10
C TYR A 437 -11.36 -15.61 7.27
N HIS A 438 -10.13 -15.61 7.78
CA HIS A 438 -8.97 -15.08 7.06
C HIS A 438 -8.62 -15.91 5.81
N GLY A 439 -8.63 -17.23 5.91
CA GLY A 439 -8.34 -18.14 4.79
C GLY A 439 -9.33 -17.95 3.64
N SER A 440 -10.63 -17.88 3.93
CA SER A 440 -11.67 -17.59 2.93
C SER A 440 -11.48 -16.20 2.31
N ALA A 441 -11.13 -15.18 3.09
CA ALA A 441 -10.87 -13.84 2.57
C ALA A 441 -9.65 -13.81 1.62
N ARG A 442 -8.55 -14.50 1.96
CA ARG A 442 -7.37 -14.60 1.08
C ARG A 442 -7.69 -15.37 -0.21
N ALA A 443 -8.52 -16.41 -0.13
CA ALA A 443 -8.95 -17.18 -1.31
C ALA A 443 -9.65 -16.32 -2.38
N ILE A 444 -10.39 -15.29 -1.97
CA ILE A 444 -11.12 -14.38 -2.87
C ILE A 444 -10.41 -13.06 -3.14
N SER A 445 -9.25 -12.82 -2.51
CA SER A 445 -8.52 -11.55 -2.61
C SER A 445 -7.98 -11.27 -4.02
N GLY A 446 -7.82 -12.30 -4.84
CA GLY A 446 -7.13 -12.21 -6.14
C GLY A 446 -5.63 -11.94 -6.02
N GLY A 447 -5.10 -11.79 -4.80
CA GLY A 447 -3.69 -11.55 -4.46
C GLY A 447 -2.93 -12.81 -4.03
N PRO A 448 -1.68 -12.66 -3.56
CA PRO A 448 -0.89 -13.77 -3.02
C PRO A 448 -1.50 -14.35 -1.74
N ILE A 449 -1.23 -15.64 -1.48
CA ILE A 449 -1.66 -16.33 -0.25
C ILE A 449 -0.43 -16.89 0.46
N TYR A 450 -0.17 -16.40 1.67
CA TYR A 450 0.90 -16.89 2.52
C TYR A 450 0.51 -16.81 3.99
N VAL A 451 1.11 -17.68 4.80
CA VAL A 451 0.90 -17.70 6.27
C VAL A 451 2.12 -17.19 7.02
N SER A 452 1.96 -16.89 8.30
CA SER A 452 3.08 -16.57 9.20
C SER A 452 3.07 -17.38 10.50
N ASP A 453 2.47 -18.57 10.44
CA ASP A 453 2.46 -19.52 11.55
C ASP A 453 3.88 -19.87 12.03
N GLU A 454 4.03 -20.09 13.34
CA GLU A 454 5.23 -20.71 13.91
C GLU A 454 5.43 -22.14 13.35
N PRO A 455 6.69 -22.60 13.19
CA PRO A 455 6.95 -23.95 12.72
C PRO A 455 6.24 -25.03 13.55
N GLY A 456 5.49 -25.89 12.86
CA GLY A 456 4.73 -26.98 13.49
C GLY A 456 3.40 -26.56 14.11
N LYS A 457 3.03 -25.27 14.09
CA LYS A 457 1.74 -24.74 14.53
C LYS A 457 0.85 -24.37 13.34
N HIS A 458 0.61 -25.33 12.45
CA HIS A 458 -0.20 -25.14 11.25
C HIS A 458 -1.54 -25.90 11.36
N ASP A 459 -2.60 -25.33 10.81
CA ASP A 459 -3.83 -26.04 10.51
C ASP A 459 -3.82 -26.50 9.05
N PHE A 460 -3.37 -27.74 8.84
CA PHE A 460 -3.29 -28.30 7.48
C PHE A 460 -4.66 -28.60 6.87
N ASP A 461 -5.73 -28.71 7.65
CA ASP A 461 -7.09 -28.88 7.10
C ASP A 461 -7.58 -27.59 6.45
N ILE A 462 -7.21 -26.43 7.01
CA ILE A 462 -7.45 -25.13 6.37
C ILE A 462 -6.50 -24.95 5.18
N LEU A 463 -5.20 -25.20 5.34
CA LEU A 463 -4.23 -24.98 4.26
C LEU A 463 -4.53 -25.83 3.02
N ARG A 464 -4.95 -27.09 3.17
CA ARG A 464 -5.34 -27.97 2.04
C ARG A 464 -6.59 -27.49 1.28
N LYS A 465 -7.38 -26.56 1.83
CA LYS A 465 -8.48 -25.92 1.10
C LYS A 465 -7.98 -24.80 0.17
N LEU A 466 -6.78 -24.27 0.40
CA LEU A 466 -6.20 -23.13 -0.32
C LEU A 466 -5.06 -23.55 -1.25
N VAL A 467 -4.31 -24.59 -0.86
CA VAL A 467 -3.03 -24.98 -1.47
C VAL A 467 -3.14 -26.33 -2.16
N LEU A 468 -2.78 -26.37 -3.45
CA LEU A 468 -2.70 -27.60 -4.23
C LEU A 468 -1.47 -28.45 -3.82
N PRO A 469 -1.46 -29.77 -4.07
CA PRO A 469 -0.37 -30.64 -3.64
C PRO A 469 1.03 -30.25 -4.17
N ASP A 470 1.07 -29.55 -5.31
CA ASP A 470 2.31 -29.06 -5.89
C ASP A 470 2.77 -27.71 -5.32
N GLY A 471 2.01 -27.10 -4.39
CA GLY A 471 2.26 -25.81 -3.76
C GLY A 471 1.73 -24.60 -4.53
N SER A 472 1.03 -24.80 -5.65
CA SER A 472 0.30 -23.74 -6.34
C SER A 472 -1.02 -23.41 -5.64
N ILE A 473 -1.60 -22.25 -5.96
CA ILE A 473 -2.91 -21.81 -5.46
C ILE A 473 -3.85 -21.47 -6.62
N LEU A 474 -5.15 -21.53 -6.37
CA LEU A 474 -6.16 -20.96 -7.27
C LEU A 474 -6.41 -19.51 -6.86
N ARG A 475 -6.45 -18.61 -7.85
CA ARG A 475 -6.56 -17.17 -7.62
C ARG A 475 -7.59 -16.54 -8.55
N ALA A 476 -8.37 -15.60 -8.02
CA ALA A 476 -9.26 -14.79 -8.83
C ALA A 476 -8.46 -13.92 -9.83
N ARG A 477 -9.02 -13.70 -11.02
CA ARG A 477 -8.38 -12.92 -12.09
C ARG A 477 -8.19 -11.44 -11.73
N LEU A 478 -9.10 -10.89 -10.95
CA LEU A 478 -9.14 -9.49 -10.55
C LEU A 478 -8.96 -9.36 -9.02
N PRO A 479 -8.49 -8.19 -8.53
CA PRO A 479 -8.46 -7.90 -7.11
C PRO A 479 -9.84 -8.07 -6.49
N GLY A 480 -9.87 -8.69 -5.31
CA GLY A 480 -11.04 -8.73 -4.45
C GLY A 480 -11.39 -7.30 -4.02
N ARG A 481 -12.66 -6.95 -4.12
CA ARG A 481 -13.19 -5.64 -3.75
C ARG A 481 -14.68 -5.77 -3.37
N PRO A 482 -15.24 -4.84 -2.59
CA PRO A 482 -16.68 -4.79 -2.33
C PRO A 482 -17.48 -4.80 -3.63
N THR A 483 -18.64 -5.45 -3.59
CA THR A 483 -19.60 -5.41 -4.69
C THR A 483 -20.35 -4.08 -4.71
N LYS A 484 -20.94 -3.72 -5.85
CA LYS A 484 -21.59 -2.41 -6.06
C LYS A 484 -22.67 -2.12 -5.01
N ASP A 485 -23.41 -3.15 -4.59
CA ASP A 485 -24.49 -3.10 -3.61
C ASP A 485 -24.02 -2.88 -2.16
N CYS A 486 -22.75 -3.15 -1.83
CA CYS A 486 -22.19 -2.89 -0.50
C CYS A 486 -21.16 -1.75 -0.46
N LEU A 487 -20.85 -1.13 -1.60
CA LEU A 487 -19.77 -0.16 -1.76
C LEU A 487 -19.87 1.07 -0.84
N PHE A 488 -21.10 1.50 -0.50
CA PHE A 488 -21.38 2.66 0.34
C PHE A 488 -21.90 2.28 1.74
N PHE A 489 -21.73 1.02 2.14
CA PHE A 489 -22.04 0.56 3.50
C PHE A 489 -20.76 0.46 4.32
N ASP A 490 -20.80 0.86 5.60
CA ASP A 490 -19.70 0.63 6.53
C ASP A 490 -19.91 -0.72 7.24
N PRO A 491 -19.14 -1.78 6.90
CA PRO A 491 -19.31 -3.09 7.52
C PRO A 491 -18.98 -3.12 9.02
N ALA A 492 -18.29 -2.10 9.55
CA ALA A 492 -17.98 -1.98 10.97
C ALA A 492 -19.06 -1.23 11.77
N ARG A 493 -19.94 -0.46 11.10
CA ARG A 493 -20.96 0.38 11.77
C ARG A 493 -22.40 0.03 11.39
N ASP A 494 -22.66 -0.36 10.15
CA ASP A 494 -24.00 -0.42 9.56
C ASP A 494 -24.64 -1.81 9.63
N GLY A 495 -23.93 -2.79 10.16
CA GLY A 495 -24.51 -4.05 10.63
C GLY A 495 -25.16 -4.94 9.58
N VAL A 496 -24.55 -5.19 8.41
CA VAL A 496 -24.85 -6.37 7.56
C VAL A 496 -23.57 -6.81 6.83
N GLY A 497 -23.08 -8.02 7.12
CA GLY A 497 -21.89 -8.61 6.50
C GLY A 497 -22.17 -9.24 5.13
N GLN A 498 -22.43 -8.42 4.11
CA GLN A 498 -22.49 -8.87 2.70
C GLN A 498 -21.37 -8.23 1.88
N ALA A 499 -20.12 -8.37 2.31
CA ALA A 499 -18.99 -7.78 1.57
C ALA A 499 -18.61 -8.56 0.29
N PHE A 500 -19.06 -9.81 0.14
CA PHE A 500 -18.63 -10.69 -0.96
C PHE A 500 -19.74 -11.67 -1.37
N SER A 501 -20.74 -11.23 -2.13
CA SER A 501 -21.61 -12.17 -2.83
C SER A 501 -21.95 -11.66 -4.23
N HIS A 502 -21.83 -12.55 -5.21
CA HIS A 502 -22.16 -12.37 -6.64
C HIS A 502 -21.11 -11.61 -7.47
N SER A 503 -19.99 -12.27 -7.83
CA SER A 503 -19.29 -12.17 -9.15
C SER A 503 -17.93 -12.93 -9.20
N LEU A 504 -17.80 -14.11 -8.59
CA LEU A 504 -16.51 -14.83 -8.51
C LEU A 504 -16.43 -16.16 -9.28
N LEU A 505 -17.36 -16.42 -10.20
CA LEU A 505 -17.29 -17.56 -11.12
C LEU A 505 -17.64 -17.12 -12.54
N LEU A 506 -16.65 -16.55 -13.24
CA LEU A 506 -16.48 -16.68 -14.70
C LEU A 506 -14.99 -16.71 -15.05
#